data_AF-A0A0X3PIR5-F1
#
_entry.id   AF-A0A0X3PIR5-F1
#
_cell.length_a   1.000
_cell.length_b   1.000
_cell.length_c   1.000
_cell.angle_alpha   90.00
_cell.angle_beta   90.00
_cell.angle_gamma   90.00
#
_symmetry.space_group_name_H-M   'P 1'
#
loop_
_entity.id
_entity.type
_entity.pdbx_description
1 polymer ?
#
loop_
_entity_poly.entity_id
_entity_poly.type
_entity_poly.pdbx_seq_one_letter_code
_entity_poly.pdbx_strand_id
1 'polypeptide(L)'
;MQLIVGNDEMYFVFCDYIYKVLLPFLRDPKVMEVFASYPGTVLKASRRKNIDSVIYPPSGVIPFHGFSMYVSPLCYLYDDPVQLYIVFRQMYMNYFHRLHIISDDPEGILSLCILFERILQDKEPELVMHLTCVGAPPLRLAFRWILRAFSGYLSPEQVLLLWDRILAWDSLEIIVVLAASIMSHRKRNLMQAENLTTVEAILADFSTLNVTSLLQTFLFTFSTELPRSG
;
A
#
# COMPACT_ATOMS: atom_id res chain seq x y z
N MET A 1 8.40 -7.27 11.86
CA MET A 1 8.88 -5.89 12.10
C MET A 1 7.68 -5.00 12.42
N GLN A 2 7.68 -4.31 13.57
CA GLN A 2 6.67 -3.29 13.86
C GLN A 2 7.07 -2.00 13.12
N LEU A 3 6.40 -1.71 12.02
CA LEU A 3 6.55 -0.48 11.24
C LEU A 3 6.02 0.73 12.02
N ILE A 4 6.86 1.27 12.89
CA ILE A 4 6.63 2.47 13.68
C ILE A 4 7.66 3.49 13.23
N VAL A 5 7.21 4.68 12.82
CA VAL A 5 8.07 5.77 12.31
C VAL A 5 9.24 6.08 13.26
N GLY A 6 8.99 6.10 14.57
CA GLY A 6 10.05 6.38 15.56
C GLY A 6 11.13 5.30 15.67
N ASN A 7 10.88 4.10 15.14
CA ASN A 7 11.84 2.99 15.09
C ASN A 7 12.41 2.78 13.68
N ASP A 8 12.04 3.62 12.72
CA ASP A 8 12.46 3.52 11.32
C ASP A 8 13.65 4.46 11.08
N GLU A 9 14.78 3.91 10.65
CA GLU A 9 16.02 4.66 10.42
C GLU A 9 15.86 5.78 9.39
N MET A 10 14.91 5.64 8.46
CA MET A 10 14.67 6.61 7.39
C MET A 10 13.66 7.68 7.79
N TYR A 11 12.81 7.44 8.80
CA TYR A 11 11.70 8.34 9.12
C TYR A 11 11.72 8.90 10.55
N PHE A 12 12.59 8.41 11.44
CA PHE A 12 12.59 8.85 12.85
C PHE A 12 12.76 10.37 13.00
N VAL A 13 13.52 11.02 12.10
CA VAL A 13 13.76 12.47 12.12
C VAL A 13 12.49 13.29 11.88
N PHE A 14 11.45 12.71 11.27
CA PHE A 14 10.21 13.40 10.91
C PHE A 14 9.06 13.15 11.89
N CYS A 15 9.29 12.51 13.04
CA CYS A 15 8.23 12.19 14.01
C CYS A 15 7.39 13.42 14.38
N ASP A 16 8.03 14.55 14.64
CA ASP A 16 7.35 15.80 15.02
C ASP A 16 6.53 16.39 13.86
N TYR A 17 7.03 16.28 12.63
CA TYR A 17 6.32 16.73 11.42
C TYR A 17 5.07 15.89 11.18
N ILE A 18 5.22 14.58 11.25
CA ILE A 18 4.12 13.63 11.07
C ILE A 18 3.05 13.86 12.16
N TYR A 19 3.45 14.12 13.40
CA TYR A 19 2.51 14.47 14.47
C TYR A 19 1.73 15.75 14.17
N LYS A 20 2.42 16.81 13.70
CA LYS A 20 1.80 18.09 13.30
C LYS A 20 0.82 17.94 12.14
N VAL A 21 0.97 16.93 11.29
CA VAL A 21 0.07 16.65 10.14
C VAL A 21 -1.10 15.75 10.53
N LEU A 22 -0.83 14.67 11.26
CA LEU A 22 -1.86 13.68 11.59
C LEU A 22 -2.86 14.17 12.63
N LEU A 23 -2.44 15.01 13.57
CA LEU A 23 -3.35 15.56 14.59
C LEU A 23 -4.46 16.45 13.98
N PRO A 24 -4.18 17.41 13.08
CA PRO A 24 -5.20 18.12 12.33
C PRO A 24 -6.01 17.21 11.44
N PHE A 25 -5.36 16.26 10.75
CA PHE A 25 -6.04 15.32 9.86
C PHE A 25 -7.16 14.57 10.56
N LEU A 26 -6.91 14.02 11.75
CA LEU A 26 -7.94 13.28 12.49
C LEU A 26 -9.11 14.15 12.92
N ARG A 27 -8.90 15.47 13.04
CA ARG A 27 -9.90 16.47 13.45
C ARG A 27 -10.57 17.18 12.28
N ASP A 28 -10.14 16.96 11.03
CA ASP A 28 -10.71 17.61 9.86
C ASP A 28 -11.99 16.88 9.41
N PRO A 29 -13.18 17.49 9.58
CA PRO A 29 -14.44 16.89 9.15
C PRO A 29 -14.56 16.79 7.63
N LYS A 30 -13.75 17.52 6.85
CA LYS A 30 -13.77 17.42 5.38
C LYS A 30 -13.41 16.02 4.90
N VAL A 31 -12.52 15.33 5.63
CA VAL A 31 -12.12 13.96 5.33
C VAL A 31 -13.31 12.99 5.42
N MET A 32 -14.31 13.29 6.26
CA MET A 32 -15.52 12.48 6.41
C MET A 32 -16.37 12.42 5.13
N GLU A 33 -16.28 13.43 4.26
CA GLU A 33 -17.09 13.48 3.03
C GLU A 33 -16.81 12.29 2.10
N VAL A 34 -15.57 11.80 2.11
CA VAL A 34 -15.18 10.61 1.35
C VAL A 34 -15.93 9.36 1.83
N PHE A 35 -16.19 9.28 3.14
CA PHE A 35 -16.87 8.16 3.76
C PHE A 35 -18.40 8.23 3.64
N ALA A 36 -18.96 9.36 3.20
CA ALA A 36 -20.41 9.55 3.11
C ALA A 36 -21.08 8.55 2.14
N SER A 37 -20.35 8.11 1.11
CA SER A 37 -20.82 7.13 0.13
C SER A 37 -20.67 5.68 0.60
N TYR A 38 -19.94 5.41 1.68
CA TYR A 38 -19.65 4.05 2.14
C TYR A 38 -20.46 3.68 3.40
N PRO A 39 -21.20 2.56 3.37
CA PRO A 39 -21.96 2.12 4.54
C PRO A 39 -21.05 1.63 5.66
N GLY A 40 -21.31 2.07 6.91
CA GLY A 40 -20.75 1.45 8.12
C GLY A 40 -19.41 1.97 8.63
N THR A 41 -18.81 3.01 8.04
CA THR A 41 -17.46 3.46 8.43
C THR A 41 -17.42 4.40 9.65
N VAL A 42 -18.57 4.86 10.13
CA VAL A 42 -18.63 5.98 11.07
C VAL A 42 -18.81 5.51 12.51
N LEU A 43 -17.75 5.66 13.32
CA LEU A 43 -17.85 5.48 14.77
C LEU A 43 -18.56 6.67 15.42
N LYS A 44 -19.64 6.36 16.14
CA LYS A 44 -20.38 7.31 16.94
C LYS A 44 -19.99 7.16 18.41
N ALA A 45 -19.36 8.17 18.96
CA ALA A 45 -19.12 8.29 20.39
C ALA A 45 -20.36 8.89 21.08
N SER A 46 -20.90 8.18 22.07
CA SER A 46 -21.93 8.72 22.96
C SER A 46 -21.29 9.21 24.25
N ARG A 47 -21.56 10.47 24.63
CA ARG A 47 -21.17 10.97 25.95
C ARG A 47 -22.08 10.33 26.98
N ARG A 48 -21.53 9.75 28.06
CA ARG A 48 -22.27 9.10 29.17
C ARG A 48 -23.42 9.91 29.81
N LYS A 49 -23.62 11.18 29.44
CA LYS A 49 -24.69 12.07 29.92
C LYS A 49 -25.49 12.78 28.82
N ASN A 50 -25.24 12.52 27.53
CA ASN A 50 -25.97 13.12 26.40
C ASN A 50 -26.46 12.03 25.45
N ILE A 51 -27.73 12.13 25.02
CA ILE A 51 -28.36 11.20 24.08
C ILE A 51 -27.80 11.37 22.66
N ASP A 52 -27.20 12.54 22.37
CA ASP A 52 -26.62 12.82 21.05
C ASP A 52 -25.29 12.10 20.85
N SER A 53 -25.31 11.15 19.91
CA SER A 53 -24.13 10.45 19.44
C SER A 53 -23.33 11.36 18.50
N VAL A 54 -22.09 11.70 18.85
CA VAL A 54 -21.20 12.53 18.04
C VAL A 54 -20.21 11.62 17.31
N ILE A 55 -19.91 11.91 16.06
CA ILE A 55 -18.94 11.16 15.30
C ILE A 55 -17.53 11.47 15.80
N TYR A 56 -16.74 10.44 16.13
CA TYR A 56 -15.37 10.62 16.62
C TYR A 56 -14.44 9.49 16.17
N PRO A 57 -13.27 9.78 15.56
CA PRO A 57 -12.74 11.12 15.27
C PRO A 57 -13.55 11.90 14.21
N PRO A 58 -13.49 13.25 14.18
CA PRO A 58 -14.24 14.05 13.21
C PRO A 58 -13.97 13.69 11.74
N SER A 59 -12.76 13.25 11.42
CA SER A 59 -12.39 12.75 10.08
C SER A 59 -13.06 11.43 9.69
N GLY A 60 -13.60 10.67 10.65
CA GLY A 60 -14.08 9.30 10.45
C GLY A 60 -12.98 8.25 10.33
N VAL A 61 -11.70 8.66 10.30
CA VAL A 61 -10.56 7.74 10.17
C VAL A 61 -10.09 7.31 11.55
N ILE A 62 -10.03 6.00 11.78
CA ILE A 62 -9.41 5.41 12.97
C ILE A 62 -7.96 5.10 12.63
N PRO A 63 -6.97 5.68 13.34
CA PRO A 63 -5.58 5.33 13.15
C PRO A 63 -5.36 3.83 13.40
N PHE A 64 -4.71 3.17 12.45
CA PHE A 64 -4.25 1.79 12.59
C PHE A 64 -2.72 1.72 12.59
N HIS A 65 -2.18 0.56 12.91
CA HIS A 65 -0.74 0.37 12.96
C HIS A 65 -0.09 0.63 11.59
N GLY A 66 0.82 1.61 11.55
CA GLY A 66 1.52 2.03 10.34
C GLY A 66 0.80 3.12 9.54
N PHE A 67 -0.30 3.69 10.05
CA PHE A 67 -1.00 4.81 9.39
C PHE A 67 -0.08 6.01 9.12
N SER A 68 0.85 6.28 10.03
CA SER A 68 1.84 7.35 9.89
C SER A 68 2.78 7.17 8.70
N MET A 69 2.97 5.95 8.21
CA MET A 69 3.81 5.67 7.05
C MET A 69 3.27 6.32 5.77
N TYR A 70 1.99 6.67 5.69
CA TYR A 70 1.48 7.39 4.52
C TYR A 70 1.94 8.85 4.43
N VAL A 71 2.35 9.43 5.56
CA VAL A 71 2.88 10.81 5.59
C VAL A 71 4.39 10.80 5.41
N SER A 72 5.08 9.78 5.93
CA SER A 72 6.55 9.80 6.07
C SER A 72 7.34 10.06 4.78
N PRO A 73 7.03 9.44 3.63
CA PRO A 73 7.74 9.73 2.38
C PRO A 73 7.58 11.18 1.93
N LEU A 74 6.39 11.78 2.15
CA LEU A 74 6.11 13.17 1.77
C LEU A 74 6.90 14.18 2.62
N CYS A 75 7.37 13.80 3.82
CA CYS A 75 8.22 14.66 4.63
C CYS A 75 9.55 15.00 3.96
N TYR A 76 10.01 14.20 2.99
CA TYR A 76 11.19 14.50 2.18
C TYR A 76 10.93 15.54 1.08
N LEU A 77 9.66 15.83 0.77
CA LEU A 77 9.26 16.76 -0.30
C LEU A 77 8.87 18.14 0.23
N TYR A 78 8.35 18.22 1.45
CA TYR A 78 7.76 19.45 1.99
C TYR A 78 8.38 19.82 3.34
N ASP A 79 9.03 20.99 3.37
CA ASP A 79 9.58 21.58 4.60
C ASP A 79 8.50 22.26 5.46
N ASP A 80 7.36 22.64 4.87
CA ASP A 80 6.25 23.27 5.60
C ASP A 80 5.17 22.22 5.97
N PRO A 81 4.88 22.00 7.27
CA PRO A 81 3.85 21.07 7.69
C PRO A 81 2.45 21.43 7.21
N VAL A 82 2.16 22.71 6.91
CA VAL A 82 0.84 23.11 6.39
C VAL A 82 0.67 22.65 4.94
N GLN A 83 1.67 22.88 4.08
CA GLN A 83 1.67 22.33 2.71
C GLN A 83 1.62 20.81 2.71
N LEU A 84 2.45 20.16 3.54
CA LEU A 84 2.46 18.72 3.71
C LEU A 84 1.07 18.18 4.09
N TYR A 85 0.39 18.85 5.01
CA TYR A 85 -0.98 18.50 5.40
C TYR A 85 -1.97 18.57 4.24
N ILE A 86 -1.93 19.66 3.46
CA ILE A 86 -2.84 19.86 2.32
C ILE A 86 -2.66 18.73 1.30
N VAL A 87 -1.41 18.42 0.96
CA VAL A 87 -1.06 17.38 -0.01
C VAL A 87 -1.43 15.99 0.51
N PHE A 88 -1.06 15.67 1.76
CA PHE A 88 -1.42 14.39 2.37
C PHE A 88 -2.93 14.20 2.43
N ARG A 89 -3.69 15.23 2.81
CA ARG A 89 -5.15 15.17 2.84
C ARG A 89 -5.73 14.83 1.46
N GLN A 90 -5.26 15.49 0.41
CA GLN A 90 -5.71 15.21 -0.97
C GLN A 90 -5.33 13.79 -1.41
N MET A 91 -4.09 13.37 -1.18
CA MET A 91 -3.63 12.00 -1.47
C MET A 91 -4.50 10.95 -0.78
N TYR A 92 -4.81 11.16 0.50
CA TYR A 92 -5.64 10.23 1.25
C TYR A 92 -7.08 10.20 0.74
N MET A 93 -7.69 11.39 0.56
CA MET A 93 -9.08 11.53 0.15
C MET A 93 -9.34 11.03 -1.28
N ASN A 94 -8.35 11.07 -2.16
CA ASN A 94 -8.51 10.62 -3.54
C ASN A 94 -8.13 9.13 -3.71
N TYR A 95 -7.08 8.68 -3.01
CA TYR A 95 -6.49 7.36 -3.23
C TYR A 95 -6.49 6.48 -1.97
N PHE A 96 -5.74 6.84 -0.94
CA PHE A 96 -5.39 5.88 0.13
C PHE A 96 -6.58 5.40 0.97
N HIS A 97 -7.67 6.17 1.08
CA HIS A 97 -8.88 5.69 1.76
C HIS A 97 -9.43 4.39 1.15
N ARG A 98 -9.33 4.20 -0.18
CA ARG A 98 -9.81 3.01 -0.90
C ARG A 98 -9.09 1.73 -0.50
N LEU A 99 -7.84 1.87 -0.01
CA LEU A 99 -7.05 0.75 0.50
C LEU A 99 -7.57 0.24 1.85
N HIS A 100 -8.37 1.02 2.57
CA HIS A 100 -8.79 0.72 3.95
C HIS A 100 -10.29 0.48 4.10
N ILE A 101 -11.07 0.76 3.06
CA ILE A 101 -12.51 0.58 3.04
C ILE A 101 -12.85 -0.66 2.23
N ILE A 102 -13.69 -1.52 2.80
CA ILE A 102 -14.33 -2.60 2.06
C ILE A 102 -15.50 -1.99 1.30
N SER A 103 -15.40 -1.98 -0.02
CA SER A 103 -16.40 -1.42 -0.92
C SER A 103 -16.46 -2.19 -2.24
N ASP A 104 -17.46 -1.86 -3.06
CA ASP A 104 -17.64 -2.29 -4.45
C ASP A 104 -16.86 -1.45 -5.47
N ASP A 105 -15.99 -0.54 -4.99
CA ASP A 105 -15.14 0.31 -5.80
C ASP A 105 -14.14 -0.53 -6.63
N PRO A 106 -14.02 -0.33 -7.95
CA PRO A 106 -13.04 -1.03 -8.78
C PRO A 106 -11.58 -0.77 -8.36
N GLU A 107 -11.31 0.37 -7.72
CA GLU A 107 -9.99 0.73 -7.18
C GLU A 107 -9.90 0.47 -5.66
N GLY A 108 -10.91 -0.21 -5.10
CA GLY A 108 -10.95 -0.62 -3.70
C GLY A 108 -10.01 -1.77 -3.38
N ILE A 109 -9.68 -1.95 -2.10
CA ILE A 109 -8.75 -3.00 -1.66
C ILE A 109 -9.13 -4.40 -2.13
N LEU A 110 -10.41 -4.76 -2.17
CA LEU A 110 -10.86 -6.09 -2.61
C LEU A 110 -10.59 -6.29 -4.11
N SER A 111 -10.97 -5.32 -4.92
CA SER A 111 -10.75 -5.32 -6.38
C SER A 111 -9.25 -5.39 -6.70
N LEU A 112 -8.43 -4.65 -5.97
CA LEU A 112 -6.96 -4.71 -6.08
C LEU A 112 -6.39 -6.07 -5.68
N CYS A 113 -6.92 -6.72 -4.64
CA CYS A 113 -6.51 -8.09 -4.27
C CYS A 113 -6.84 -9.10 -5.38
N ILE A 114 -8.03 -9.00 -5.97
CA ILE A 114 -8.45 -9.87 -7.08
C ILE A 114 -7.57 -9.62 -8.32
N LEU A 115 -7.30 -8.34 -8.63
CA LEU A 115 -6.41 -7.97 -9.72
C LEU A 115 -5.01 -8.55 -9.51
N PHE A 116 -4.50 -8.52 -8.29
CA PHE A 116 -3.20 -9.08 -7.94
C PHE A 116 -3.15 -10.59 -8.21
N GLU A 117 -4.14 -11.33 -7.72
CA GLU A 117 -4.22 -12.77 -7.93
C GLU A 117 -4.32 -13.11 -9.40
N ARG A 118 -5.14 -12.37 -10.16
CA ARG A 118 -5.30 -12.56 -11.60
C ARG A 118 -4.00 -12.31 -12.37
N ILE A 119 -3.35 -11.16 -12.14
CA ILE A 119 -2.09 -10.82 -12.83
C ILE A 119 -1.02 -11.87 -12.55
N LEU A 120 -0.88 -12.31 -11.31
CA LEU A 120 0.14 -13.28 -10.94
C LEU A 120 -0.19 -14.68 -11.47
N GLN A 121 -1.46 -15.08 -11.45
CA GLN A 121 -1.92 -16.36 -12.01
C GLN A 121 -1.74 -16.41 -13.52
N ASP A 122 -2.00 -15.31 -14.23
CA ASP A 122 -1.86 -15.22 -15.69
C ASP A 122 -0.39 -15.23 -16.13
N LYS A 123 0.50 -14.58 -15.36
CA LYS A 123 1.92 -14.45 -15.70
C LYS A 123 2.80 -15.59 -15.16
N GLU A 124 2.51 -16.08 -13.96
CA GLU A 124 3.36 -17.00 -13.20
C GLU A 124 2.56 -18.12 -12.50
N PRO A 125 1.76 -18.92 -13.23
CA PRO A 125 0.86 -19.92 -12.64
C PRO A 125 1.60 -20.98 -11.80
N GLU A 126 2.79 -21.41 -12.24
CA GLU A 126 3.62 -22.38 -11.52
C GLU A 126 4.07 -21.85 -10.16
N LEU A 127 4.39 -20.55 -10.08
CA LEU A 127 4.79 -19.89 -8.84
C LEU A 127 3.61 -19.82 -7.86
N VAL A 128 2.42 -19.46 -8.36
CA VAL A 128 1.20 -19.42 -7.53
C VAL A 128 0.90 -20.79 -6.96
N MET A 129 0.97 -21.84 -7.78
CA MET A 129 0.74 -23.22 -7.35
C MET A 129 1.75 -23.64 -6.28
N HIS A 130 3.05 -23.45 -6.54
CA HIS A 130 4.12 -23.80 -5.62
C HIS A 130 3.96 -23.11 -4.26
N LEU A 131 3.79 -21.78 -4.27
CA LEU A 131 3.62 -20.98 -3.05
C LEU A 131 2.38 -21.41 -2.26
N THR A 132 1.30 -21.76 -2.94
CA THR A 132 0.08 -22.29 -2.29
C THR A 132 0.35 -23.64 -1.64
N CYS A 133 1.06 -24.56 -2.31
CA CYS A 133 1.44 -25.87 -1.75
C CYS A 133 2.33 -25.75 -0.51
N VAL A 134 3.22 -24.76 -0.49
CA VAL A 134 4.16 -24.48 0.62
C VAL A 134 3.47 -23.73 1.79
N GLY A 135 2.18 -23.41 1.67
CA GLY A 135 1.41 -22.72 2.71
C GLY A 135 1.64 -21.20 2.76
N ALA A 136 2.14 -20.63 1.66
CA ALA A 136 2.47 -19.23 1.50
C ALA A 136 1.66 -18.59 0.34
N PRO A 137 0.31 -18.57 0.41
CA PRO A 137 -0.50 -18.05 -0.69
C PRO A 137 -0.08 -16.62 -1.04
N PRO A 138 0.15 -16.28 -2.33
CA PRO A 138 0.77 -15.02 -2.71
C PRO A 138 0.08 -13.78 -2.15
N LEU A 139 -1.26 -13.74 -2.16
CA LEU A 139 -2.01 -12.59 -1.64
C LEU A 139 -1.70 -12.33 -0.16
N ARG A 140 -1.54 -13.37 0.66
CA ARG A 140 -1.20 -13.21 2.09
C ARG A 140 0.14 -12.52 2.29
N LEU A 141 1.10 -12.76 1.40
CA LEU A 141 2.44 -12.16 1.44
C LEU A 141 2.38 -10.70 0.96
N ALA A 142 1.66 -10.43 -0.12
CA ALA A 142 1.57 -9.12 -0.76
C ALA A 142 0.57 -8.16 -0.08
N PHE A 143 -0.42 -8.66 0.66
CA PHE A 143 -1.54 -7.86 1.17
C PHE A 143 -1.08 -6.63 1.96
N ARG A 144 -0.04 -6.79 2.80
CA ARG A 144 0.48 -5.68 3.60
C ARG A 144 1.24 -4.64 2.77
N TRP A 145 1.80 -5.03 1.63
CA TRP A 145 2.42 -4.10 0.68
C TRP A 145 1.36 -3.26 -0.01
N ILE A 146 0.31 -3.93 -0.51
CA ILE A 146 -0.82 -3.29 -1.18
C ILE A 146 -1.54 -2.34 -0.22
N LEU A 147 -1.89 -2.82 0.97
CA LEU A 147 -2.58 -2.06 2.01
C LEU A 147 -1.80 -0.83 2.48
N ARG A 148 -0.49 -0.73 2.25
CA ARG A 148 0.34 0.43 2.65
C ARG A 148 0.91 1.21 1.46
N ALA A 149 0.50 0.88 0.24
CA ALA A 149 1.10 1.41 -0.98
C ALA A 149 2.65 1.38 -0.94
N PHE A 150 3.22 0.28 -0.43
CA PHE A 150 4.66 0.04 -0.19
C PHE A 150 5.38 0.96 0.81
N SER A 151 4.69 1.89 1.45
CA SER A 151 5.32 2.72 2.47
C SER A 151 5.73 1.90 3.70
N GLY A 152 6.95 2.15 4.18
CA GLY A 152 7.62 1.36 5.22
C GLY A 152 8.22 0.04 4.73
N TYR A 153 8.19 -0.24 3.43
CA TYR A 153 8.90 -1.37 2.82
C TYR A 153 10.01 -0.91 1.89
N LEU A 154 9.70 0.00 0.97
CA LEU A 154 10.67 0.59 0.05
C LEU A 154 11.34 1.83 0.67
N SER A 155 12.50 2.21 0.13
CA SER A 155 13.14 3.48 0.47
C SER A 155 12.24 4.66 0.07
N PRO A 156 12.35 5.83 0.74
CA PRO A 156 11.47 6.97 0.48
C PRO A 156 11.42 7.37 -1.00
N GLU A 157 12.57 7.41 -1.66
CA GLU A 157 12.68 7.72 -3.10
C GLU A 157 11.87 6.74 -3.97
N GLN A 158 11.98 5.44 -3.70
CA GLN A 158 11.27 4.41 -4.46
C GLN A 158 9.75 4.45 -4.21
N VAL A 159 9.32 4.77 -2.99
CA VAL A 159 7.90 4.99 -2.67
C VAL A 159 7.36 6.20 -3.42
N LEU A 160 8.10 7.32 -3.42
CA LEU A 160 7.68 8.54 -4.11
C LEU A 160 7.59 8.31 -5.63
N LEU A 161 8.54 7.59 -6.22
CA LEU A 161 8.46 7.19 -7.64
C LEU A 161 7.23 6.33 -7.94
N LEU A 162 6.83 5.44 -7.03
CA LEU A 162 5.58 4.68 -7.18
C LEU A 162 4.36 5.61 -7.10
N TRP A 163 4.34 6.53 -6.16
CA TRP A 163 3.21 7.44 -5.93
C TRP A 163 3.06 8.49 -7.04
N ASP A 164 4.15 8.93 -7.65
CA ASP A 164 4.12 9.75 -8.87
C ASP A 164 3.34 9.04 -9.98
N ARG A 165 3.41 7.71 -10.05
CA ARG A 165 2.65 6.90 -11.02
C ARG A 165 1.19 6.71 -10.62
N ILE A 166 0.88 6.70 -9.34
CA ILE A 166 -0.52 6.77 -8.91
C ILE A 166 -1.13 8.08 -9.40
N LEU A 167 -0.43 9.20 -9.21
CA LEU A 167 -0.88 10.52 -9.62
C LEU A 167 -0.95 10.69 -11.14
N ALA A 168 0.04 10.20 -11.88
CA ALA A 168 0.09 10.38 -13.33
C ALA A 168 -0.94 9.51 -14.09
N TRP A 169 -1.35 8.36 -13.55
CA TRP A 169 -2.35 7.48 -14.17
C TRP A 169 -3.73 7.56 -13.50
N ASP A 170 -3.84 8.26 -12.37
CA ASP A 170 -5.05 8.36 -11.55
C ASP A 170 -5.62 6.99 -11.14
N SER A 171 -4.74 6.04 -10.79
CA SER A 171 -5.12 4.65 -10.46
C SER A 171 -4.19 4.02 -9.42
N LEU A 172 -4.74 3.14 -8.58
CA LEU A 172 -4.03 2.37 -7.58
C LEU A 172 -3.54 1.01 -8.11
N GLU A 173 -3.95 0.59 -9.31
CA GLU A 173 -3.55 -0.68 -9.92
C GLU A 173 -2.03 -0.85 -10.01
N ILE A 174 -1.28 0.24 -10.16
CA ILE A 174 0.18 0.20 -10.24
C ILE A 174 0.83 -0.40 -8.97
N ILE A 175 0.18 -0.26 -7.81
CA ILE A 175 0.61 -0.89 -6.56
C ILE A 175 0.60 -2.42 -6.71
N VAL A 176 -0.48 -2.93 -7.29
CA VAL A 176 -0.67 -4.37 -7.50
C VAL A 176 0.30 -4.90 -8.54
N VAL A 177 0.51 -4.17 -9.63
CA VAL A 177 1.51 -4.51 -10.66
C VAL A 177 2.90 -4.60 -10.05
N LEU A 178 3.28 -3.65 -9.18
CA LEU A 178 4.55 -3.70 -8.48
C LEU A 178 4.66 -4.94 -7.59
N ALA A 179 3.62 -5.27 -6.81
CA ALA A 179 3.62 -6.47 -5.96
C ALA A 179 3.83 -7.76 -6.77
N ALA A 180 3.14 -7.91 -7.90
CA ALA A 180 3.32 -9.05 -8.79
C ALA A 180 4.72 -9.06 -9.42
N SER A 181 5.24 -7.89 -9.82
CA SER A 181 6.59 -7.76 -10.40
C SER A 181 7.70 -8.21 -9.43
N ILE A 182 7.57 -7.92 -8.13
CA ILE A 182 8.54 -8.33 -7.10
C ILE A 182 8.57 -9.86 -6.98
N MET A 183 7.40 -10.50 -7.00
CA MET A 183 7.32 -11.97 -6.93
C MET A 183 7.87 -12.63 -8.18
N SER A 184 7.50 -12.14 -9.37
CA SER A 184 8.04 -12.65 -10.64
C SER A 184 9.56 -12.45 -10.72
N HIS A 185 10.07 -11.28 -10.30
CA HIS A 185 11.51 -11.01 -10.24
C HIS A 185 12.27 -11.99 -9.35
N ARG A 186 11.65 -12.45 -8.25
CA ARG A 186 12.24 -13.41 -7.30
C ARG A 186 11.84 -14.86 -7.55
N LYS A 187 11.14 -15.16 -8.66
CA LYS A 187 10.59 -16.48 -8.98
C LYS A 187 11.60 -17.60 -8.78
N ARG A 188 12.81 -17.47 -9.32
CA ARG A 188 13.84 -18.53 -9.27
C ARG A 188 14.16 -18.98 -7.84
N ASN A 189 14.26 -18.02 -6.92
CA ASN A 189 14.53 -18.30 -5.51
C ASN A 189 13.28 -18.83 -4.81
N LEU A 190 12.10 -18.26 -5.12
CA LEU A 190 10.84 -18.69 -4.54
C LEU A 190 10.46 -20.13 -4.90
N MET A 191 10.75 -20.56 -6.12
CA MET A 191 10.51 -21.95 -6.57
C MET A 191 11.39 -22.98 -5.84
N GLN A 192 12.50 -22.54 -5.24
CA GLN A 192 13.38 -23.40 -4.44
C GLN A 192 13.00 -23.40 -2.95
N ALA A 193 12.08 -22.54 -2.52
CA ALA A 193 11.67 -22.45 -1.13
C ALA A 193 10.73 -23.60 -0.76
N GLU A 194 11.05 -24.33 0.30
CA GLU A 194 10.28 -25.50 0.76
C GLU A 194 9.28 -25.18 1.88
N ASN A 195 9.40 -24.02 2.52
CA ASN A 195 8.57 -23.61 3.64
C ASN A 195 8.25 -22.11 3.62
N LEU A 196 7.20 -21.72 4.35
CA LEU A 196 6.75 -20.33 4.48
C LEU A 196 7.86 -19.41 4.98
N THR A 197 8.68 -19.84 5.94
CA THR A 197 9.73 -19.01 6.53
C THR A 197 10.79 -18.62 5.51
N THR A 198 11.20 -19.54 4.64
CA THR A 198 12.14 -19.28 3.54
C THR A 198 11.53 -18.33 2.51
N VAL A 199 10.24 -18.50 2.19
CA VAL A 199 9.52 -17.57 1.31
C VAL A 199 9.50 -16.16 1.89
N GLU A 200 9.12 -16.02 3.16
CA GLU A 200 9.11 -14.72 3.86
C GLU A 200 10.50 -14.10 3.90
N ALA A 201 11.56 -14.89 4.13
CA ALA A 201 12.94 -14.41 4.12
C ALA A 201 13.38 -13.90 2.74
N ILE A 202 13.05 -14.62 1.66
CA ILE A 202 13.35 -14.19 0.28
C ILE A 202 12.64 -12.88 -0.05
N LEU A 203 11.43 -12.68 0.47
CA LEU A 203 10.62 -11.48 0.21
C LEU A 203 10.87 -10.34 1.21
N ALA A 204 11.64 -10.55 2.28
CA ALA A 204 11.83 -9.56 3.34
C ALA A 204 12.77 -8.41 2.95
N ASP A 205 13.76 -8.66 2.09
CA ASP A 205 14.69 -7.61 1.65
C ASP A 205 14.05 -6.76 0.56
N PHE A 206 14.00 -5.43 0.72
CA PHE A 206 13.52 -4.50 -0.31
C PHE A 206 14.61 -3.54 -0.79
N SER A 207 15.81 -3.61 -0.20
CA SER A 207 16.90 -2.63 -0.39
C SER A 207 17.43 -2.57 -1.82
N THR A 208 17.35 -3.68 -2.54
CA THR A 208 17.87 -3.84 -3.91
C THR A 208 16.85 -3.54 -5.00
N LEU A 209 15.59 -3.24 -4.64
CA LEU A 209 14.51 -3.10 -5.61
C LEU A 209 14.49 -1.69 -6.22
N ASN A 210 14.50 -1.63 -7.55
CA ASN A 210 14.23 -0.41 -8.31
C ASN A 210 12.83 -0.52 -8.92
N VAL A 211 11.89 0.30 -8.44
CA VAL A 211 10.48 0.32 -8.84
C VAL A 211 10.34 0.53 -10.34
N THR A 212 11.08 1.47 -10.91
CA THR A 212 10.99 1.80 -12.34
C THR A 212 11.42 0.60 -13.20
N SER A 213 12.58 0.02 -12.90
CA SER A 213 13.12 -1.11 -13.66
C SER A 213 12.24 -2.37 -13.53
N LEU A 214 11.69 -2.63 -12.34
CA LEU A 214 10.81 -3.78 -12.08
C LEU A 214 9.50 -3.66 -12.84
N LEU A 215 8.85 -2.50 -12.76
CA LEU A 215 7.61 -2.25 -13.49
C LEU A 215 7.82 -2.33 -15.00
N GLN A 216 8.90 -1.73 -15.51
CA GLN A 216 9.23 -1.79 -16.94
C GLN A 216 9.45 -3.23 -17.41
N THR A 217 10.23 -4.00 -16.68
CA THR A 217 10.46 -5.41 -17.01
C THR A 217 9.13 -6.17 -16.99
N PHE A 218 8.39 -6.10 -15.89
CA PHE A 218 7.17 -6.90 -15.74
C PHE A 218 6.08 -6.58 -16.77
N LEU A 219 5.88 -5.31 -17.08
CA LEU A 219 4.86 -4.86 -18.04
C LEU A 219 5.28 -5.11 -19.51
N PHE A 220 6.56 -4.89 -19.84
CA PHE A 220 7.02 -4.89 -21.24
C PHE A 220 7.82 -6.13 -21.66
N THR A 221 8.04 -7.12 -20.78
CA THR A 221 8.68 -8.40 -21.16
C THR A 221 7.75 -9.33 -21.97
N PHE A 222 7.03 -8.80 -22.97
CA PHE A 222 6.42 -9.62 -24.01
C PHE A 222 7.31 -9.59 -25.27
N SER A 223 7.75 -10.78 -25.74
CA SER A 223 8.28 -11.13 -27.09
C SER A 223 9.73 -11.67 -27.17
N THR A 224 10.13 -12.70 -26.41
CA THR A 224 11.32 -13.52 -26.78
C THR A 224 11.12 -15.03 -26.70
N GLU A 225 9.89 -15.52 -26.76
CA GLU A 225 9.64 -16.92 -27.14
C GLU A 225 8.92 -16.95 -28.49
N LEU A 226 9.67 -16.65 -29.56
CA LEU A 226 9.32 -17.17 -30.87
C LEU A 226 9.57 -18.69 -30.83
N PRO A 227 8.62 -19.53 -31.26
CA PRO A 227 8.88 -20.95 -31.42
C PRO A 227 10.04 -21.11 -32.39
N ARG A 228 11.05 -21.91 -32.01
CA ARG A 228 12.04 -22.42 -32.95
C ARG A 228 11.30 -23.32 -33.95
N SER A 229 10.80 -22.70 -35.01
CA SER A 229 10.26 -23.36 -36.19
C SER A 229 11.43 -23.63 -37.15
N GLY A 230 11.75 -24.91 -37.39
CA GLY A 230 12.68 -25.35 -38.43
C GLY A 230 13.96 -25.95 -37.89
#